data_AF-Q71J98-F1
#
_entry.id   AF-Q71J98-F1
#
_cell.length_a   1.000
_cell.length_b   1.000
_cell.length_c   1.000
_cell.angle_alpha   90.00
_cell.angle_beta   90.00
_cell.angle_gamma   90.00
#
_symmetry.space_group_name_H-M   'P 1'
#
loop_
_entity.id
_entity.type
_entity.pdbx_description
1 polymer ?
#
loop_
_entity_poly.entity_id
_entity_poly.type
_entity_poly.pdbx_seq_one_letter_code
_entity_poly.pdbx_strand_id
1 'polypeptide(L)'
;VIALIDDPVTADLTRGNIQEVASRGANVITIVGKQFAKEGDNIVLPEIDYYLSALLSVVPTQLLAYFASKNKGLDVDKPRNLAKSVTVE
;
A
#
# COMPACT_ATOMS: atom_id res chain seq x y z
N VAL A 1 0.65 -6.20 7.97
CA VAL A 1 -0.40 -5.22 7.59
C VAL A 1 0.25 -4.15 6.74
N ILE A 2 -0.36 -3.77 5.62
CA ILE A 2 0.09 -2.65 4.79
C ILE A 2 -0.99 -1.58 4.95
N ALA A 3 -0.60 -0.37 5.32
CA ALA A 3 -1.54 0.73 5.56
C ALA A 3 -1.23 1.93 4.67
N LEU A 4 -2.26 2.44 4.01
CA LEU A 4 -2.23 3.67 3.22
C LEU A 4 -2.83 4.80 4.06
N ILE A 5 -2.12 5.93 4.17
CA ILE A 5 -2.53 7.08 4.98
C ILE A 5 -2.34 8.35 4.14
N ASP A 6 -3.29 8.62 3.25
CA ASP A 6 -3.25 9.70 2.27
C ASP A 6 -4.55 10.51 2.18
N ASP A 7 -5.49 10.29 3.10
CA ASP A 7 -6.79 10.96 3.19
C ASP A 7 -6.94 11.79 4.48
N PRO A 8 -7.33 13.08 4.38
CA PRO A 8 -7.37 13.99 5.52
C PRO A 8 -8.48 13.67 6.53
N VAL A 9 -9.55 12.99 6.11
CA VAL A 9 -10.69 12.65 6.97
C VAL A 9 -10.40 11.40 7.79
N THR A 10 -9.65 10.45 7.21
CA THR A 10 -9.48 9.10 7.75
C THR A 10 -8.06 8.81 8.26
N ALA A 11 -7.10 9.72 8.09
CA ALA A 11 -5.71 9.50 8.48
C ALA A 11 -5.56 9.12 9.95
N ASP A 12 -6.14 9.88 10.88
CA ASP A 12 -6.01 9.60 12.32
C ASP A 12 -6.79 8.35 12.75
N LEU A 13 -7.97 8.10 12.15
CA LEU A 13 -8.73 6.86 12.39
C LEU A 13 -7.93 5.63 11.94
N THR A 14 -7.30 5.71 10.77
CA THR A 14 -6.44 4.65 10.24
C THR A 14 -5.24 4.39 11.16
N ARG A 15 -4.65 5.44 11.74
CA ARG A 15 -3.58 5.30 12.73
C ARG A 15 -4.04 4.62 14.02
N GLY A 16 -5.25 4.91 14.50
CA GLY A 16 -5.86 4.20 15.62
C GLY A 16 -5.98 2.70 15.35
N ASN A 17 -6.48 2.33 14.16
CA ASN A 17 -6.60 0.93 13.74
C ASN A 17 -5.22 0.24 13.64
N ILE A 18 -4.21 0.95 13.12
CA ILE A 18 -2.82 0.47 13.05
C ILE A 18 -2.27 0.17 14.45
N GLN A 19 -2.50 1.06 15.41
CA GLN A 19 -2.04 0.87 16.78
C GLN A 19 -2.70 -0.35 17.43
N GLU A 20 -3.99 -0.57 17.18
CA GLU A 20 -4.71 -1.75 17.66
C GLU A 20 -4.08 -3.05 17.10
N VAL A 21 -3.86 -3.14 15.79
CA VAL A 21 -3.29 -4.36 15.20
C VAL A 21 -1.82 -4.56 15.58
N ALA A 22 -1.05 -3.48 15.72
CA ALA A 22 0.34 -3.53 16.17
C ALA A 22 0.44 -4.05 17.61
N SER A 23 -0.48 -3.64 18.50
CA SER A 23 -0.55 -4.14 19.88
C SER A 23 -0.81 -5.65 19.97
N ARG A 24 -1.34 -6.25 18.90
CA ARG A 24 -1.56 -7.70 18.76
C ARG A 24 -0.42 -8.42 18.02
N GLY A 25 0.72 -7.76 17.85
CA GLY A 25 1.92 -8.34 17.25
C GLY A 25 1.98 -8.29 15.71
N ALA A 26 1.12 -7.50 15.06
CA ALA A 26 1.20 -7.34 13.62
C ALA A 26 2.42 -6.50 13.22
N ASN A 27 3.21 -6.98 12.25
CA ASN A 27 4.18 -6.14 11.55
C ASN A 27 3.44 -5.22 10.57
N VAL A 28 3.63 -3.91 10.71
CA VAL A 28 2.96 -2.88 9.91
C VAL A 28 3.95 -2.18 9.02
N ILE A 29 3.58 -1.98 7.74
CA ILE A 29 4.27 -1.09 6.81
C ILE A 29 3.33 0.07 6.49
N THR A 30 3.74 1.30 6.77
CA THR A 30 2.97 2.51 6.46
C THR A 30 3.44 3.18 5.17
N ILE A 31 2.50 3.56 4.32
CA ILE A 31 2.70 4.40 3.13
C ILE A 31 1.86 5.65 3.34
N VAL A 32 2.50 6.80 3.47
CA VAL A 32 1.88 7.99 4.05
C VAL A 32 2.09 9.20 3.15
N GLY A 33 1.03 9.96 2.87
CA GLY A 33 1.12 11.25 2.19
C GLY A 33 1.94 12.24 3.00
N LYS A 34 2.74 13.09 2.32
CA LYS A 34 3.68 14.03 2.98
C LYS A 34 3.07 14.83 4.13
N GLN A 35 1.84 15.32 3.93
CA GLN A 35 1.10 16.14 4.90
C GLN A 35 0.67 15.39 6.17
N PHE A 36 0.61 14.05 6.14
CA PHE A 36 0.19 13.22 7.27
C PHE A 36 1.35 12.47 7.93
N ALA A 37 2.57 12.65 7.45
CA ALA A 37 3.75 11.93 7.90
C ALA A 37 4.06 12.22 9.38
N LYS A 38 4.37 11.16 10.12
CA LYS A 38 4.84 11.21 11.51
C LYS A 38 6.19 10.49 11.58
N GLU A 39 6.96 10.77 12.64
CA GLU A 39 8.21 10.06 12.88
C GLU A 39 7.97 8.55 12.97
N GLY A 40 8.82 7.77 12.32
CA GLY A 40 8.70 6.30 12.28
C GLY A 40 7.84 5.73 11.15
N ASP A 41 7.20 6.55 10.31
CA ASP A 41 6.54 6.06 9.11
C ASP A 41 7.54 5.45 8.12
N ASN A 42 7.17 4.37 7.42
CA ASN A 42 8.11 3.59 6.61
C ASN A 42 8.36 4.21 5.23
N ILE A 43 7.29 4.62 4.55
CA ILE A 43 7.35 5.23 3.22
C ILE A 43 6.55 6.53 3.26
N VAL A 44 7.26 7.66 3.12
CA VAL A 44 6.64 8.97 3.01
C VAL A 44 6.62 9.37 1.53
N LEU A 45 5.43 9.55 0.98
CA LEU A 45 5.23 10.00 -0.39
C LEU A 45 5.67 11.47 -0.55
N PRO A 46 6.07 11.89 -1.75
CA PRO A 46 6.28 13.30 -2.05
C PRO A 46 4.98 14.09 -1.87
N GLU A 47 5.12 15.41 -1.77
CA GLU A 47 3.98 16.31 -1.78
C GLU A 47 3.23 16.21 -3.12
N ILE A 48 1.91 16.06 -3.04
CA ILE A 48 1.02 15.90 -4.18
C ILE A 48 -0.37 16.43 -3.83
N ASP A 49 -1.09 16.88 -4.85
CA ASP A 49 -2.51 17.19 -4.71
C ASP A 49 -3.29 15.99 -4.16
N TYR A 50 -4.21 16.25 -3.23
CA TYR A 50 -4.99 15.23 -2.57
C TYR A 50 -5.79 14.35 -3.55
N TYR A 51 -6.33 14.92 -4.62
CA TYR A 51 -7.10 14.14 -5.61
C TYR A 51 -6.24 13.18 -6.43
N LEU A 52 -4.92 13.38 -6.43
CA LEU A 52 -3.96 12.51 -7.10
C LEU A 52 -3.23 11.55 -6.14
N SER A 53 -3.41 11.70 -4.82
CA SER A 53 -2.68 10.94 -3.81
C SER A 53 -2.92 9.43 -3.95
N ALA A 54 -4.17 9.03 -4.22
CA ALA A 54 -4.57 7.64 -4.41
C ALA A 54 -3.86 6.97 -5.61
N LEU A 55 -3.58 7.72 -6.68
CA LEU A 55 -2.83 7.19 -7.82
C LEU A 55 -1.37 6.93 -7.45
N LEU A 56 -0.78 7.86 -6.70
CA LEU A 56 0.62 7.75 -6.29
C LEU A 56 0.83 6.66 -5.23
N SER A 57 -0.08 6.50 -4.28
CA SER A 57 0.03 5.49 -3.21
C SER A 57 -0.06 4.06 -3.74
N VAL A 58 -0.63 3.84 -4.93
CA VAL A 58 -0.63 2.52 -5.59
C VAL A 58 0.76 2.11 -6.08
N VAL A 59 1.63 3.03 -6.50
CA VAL A 59 2.96 2.71 -7.04
C VAL A 59 3.82 1.86 -6.08
N PRO A 60 4.03 2.23 -4.79
CA PRO A 60 4.77 1.39 -3.86
C PRO A 60 4.09 0.03 -3.61
N THR A 61 2.76 -0.06 -3.68
CA THR A 61 2.05 -1.35 -3.53
C THR A 61 2.25 -2.27 -4.73
N GLN A 62 2.32 -1.72 -5.96
CA GLN A 62 2.69 -2.46 -7.16
C GLN A 62 4.12 -3.00 -7.06
N LEU A 63 5.06 -2.18 -6.59
CA LEU A 63 6.46 -2.60 -6.38
C LEU A 63 6.55 -3.69 -5.30
N LEU A 64 5.79 -3.56 -4.21
CA LEU A 64 5.73 -4.59 -3.18
C LEU A 64 5.24 -5.92 -3.76
N ALA A 65 4.16 -5.91 -4.56
CA ALA A 65 3.63 -7.11 -5.20
C ALA A 65 4.64 -7.73 -6.20
N TYR A 66 5.31 -6.89 -7.00
CA TYR A 66 6.35 -7.31 -7.94
C TYR A 66 7.49 -8.02 -7.23
N PHE A 67 8.12 -7.38 -6.23
CA PHE A 67 9.26 -7.95 -5.54
C PHE A 67 8.88 -9.15 -4.66
N ALA A 68 7.70 -9.15 -4.05
CA ALA A 68 7.20 -10.32 -3.32
C ALA A 68 7.03 -11.53 -4.26
N SER A 69 6.47 -11.33 -5.45
CA SER A 69 6.25 -12.42 -6.42
C SER A 69 7.57 -12.92 -7.01
N LYS A 70 8.46 -12.00 -7.39
CA LYS A 70 9.80 -12.30 -7.90
C LYS A 70 10.63 -13.09 -6.89
N ASN A 71 10.64 -12.66 -5.62
CA ASN A 71 11.41 -13.33 -4.56
C ASN A 71 10.84 -14.71 -4.20
N LYS A 72 9.57 -14.96 -4.51
CA LYS A 72 8.94 -16.28 -4.40
C LYS A 72 9.16 -17.18 -5.62
N GLY A 73 9.85 -16.70 -6.66
CA GLY A 73 10.07 -17.45 -7.90
C GLY A 73 8.79 -17.67 -8.72
N LEU A 74 7.78 -16.81 -8.56
CA LEU A 74 6.53 -16.87 -9.31
C LEU A 74 6.66 -16.13 -10.65
N ASP A 75 5.92 -16.57 -11.67
CA ASP A 75 5.81 -15.85 -12.94
C ASP A 75 4.99 -14.57 -12.72
N VAL A 76 5.67 -13.43 -12.78
CA VAL A 76 5.10 -12.10 -12.55
C VAL A 76 4.20 -11.68 -13.72
N ASP A 77 4.57 -12.03 -14.96
CA ASP A 77 3.87 -11.60 -16.16
C ASP A 77 2.68 -12.50 -16.48
N LYS A 78 2.77 -13.78 -16.11
CA LYS A 78 1.74 -14.81 -16.36
C LYS A 78 1.35 -15.53 -15.06
N PRO A 79 0.66 -14.84 -14.12
CA PRO A 79 0.20 -15.47 -12.90
C PRO A 79 -0.74 -16.63 -13.19
N ARG A 80 -0.60 -17.71 -12.41
CA ARG A 80 -1.38 -18.95 -12.58
C ARG A 80 -2.89 -18.66 -12.52
N ASN A 81 -3.65 -19.28 -13.41
CA ASN A 81 -5.12 -19.18 -13.51
C ASN A 81 -5.68 -17.81 -13.93
N LEU A 82 -4.84 -16.87 -14.41
CA LEU A 82 -5.30 -15.57 -14.87
C LEU A 82 -5.00 -15.38 -16.37
N ALA A 83 -5.84 -14.58 -17.01
CA ALA A 83 -5.65 -14.09 -18.36
C ALA A 83 -5.62 -12.55 -18.33
N LYS A 84 -4.94 -11.94 -19.30
CA LYS A 84 -4.88 -10.47 -19.39
C LYS A 84 -6.25 -9.84 -19.65
N SER A 85 -7.10 -10.57 -20.38
CA SER A 85 -8.50 -10.23 -20.66
C SER A 85 -9.27 -11.54 -20.75
N VAL A 86 -10.46 -11.59 -20.16
CA VAL A 86 -11.38 -12.73 -20.25
C VAL A 86 -12.39 -12.39 -21.34
N THR A 87 -12.32 -13.09 -22.47
CA THR A 87 -13.10 -12.79 -23.68
C THR A 87 -14.18 -13.82 -23.97
N VAL A 88 -14.40 -14.78 -23.07
CA VAL A 88 -15.42 -15.83 -23.16
C VAL A 88 -16.27 -15.80 -21.90
N GLU A 89 -17.58 -16.03 -22.04
CA GLU A 89 -18.53 -16.21 -20.93
C GLU A 89 -18.39 -17.60 -20.29
#